data_AF-A0A815VV57-F1
#
_entry.id   AF-A0A815VV57-F1
#
_cell.length_a   1.000
_cell.length_b   1.000
_cell.length_c   1.000
_cell.angle_alpha   90.00
_cell.angle_beta   90.00
_cell.angle_gamma   90.00
#
_symmetry.space_group_name_H-M   'P 1'
#
loop_
_entity.id
_entity.type
_entity.pdbx_description
1 polymer ?
#
loop_
_entity_poly.entity_id
_entity_poly.type
_entity_poly.pdbx_seq_one_letter_code
_entity_poly.pdbx_strand_id
1 'polypeptide(L)'
;MFHAILRSPSGEILVKALELRCDTIINGGVYDTAVLRSVYGRNFPVYDHRNVRPGYILTTSSINYAALDCYAHTYDFRSPYNLQFYKIKVALQCKQKYDSFSVQSETVGANEKGIRICPYIRNEELEWKTQYQSSVIIYGLLLEIKKSIHNLDIDSISLPPSPSMSRRSTKILINTIYQYFRSEMQNVTTSTERQLSLDESTDTRLSVTSSIDQKNEYMTTKCLISKWDIIILITFIAVNILPIALLIVGQIYKFDCPVEPWIPRWMITFGIVSLCRINFVYIMVRF
;
A
#
# COMPACT_ATOMS: atom_id res chain seq x y z
N MET A 1 -7.69 -16.60 9.62
CA MET A 1 -8.87 -16.60 8.73
C MET A 1 -9.09 -15.19 8.20
N PHE A 2 -9.04 -14.99 6.88
CA PHE A 2 -9.21 -13.68 6.26
C PHE A 2 -10.58 -13.67 5.57
N HIS A 3 -11.38 -12.65 5.83
CA HIS A 3 -12.67 -12.49 5.17
C HIS A 3 -12.52 -11.47 4.05
N ALA A 4 -13.02 -11.79 2.85
CA ALA A 4 -13.14 -10.82 1.78
C ALA A 4 -14.59 -10.33 1.75
N ILE A 5 -14.76 -9.01 1.91
CA ILE A 5 -16.06 -8.35 1.75
C ILE A 5 -16.09 -7.76 0.35
N LEU A 6 -17.08 -8.17 -0.45
CA LEU A 6 -17.18 -7.79 -1.85
C LEU A 6 -18.47 -7.00 -2.05
N ARG A 7 -18.37 -5.87 -2.77
CA ARG A 7 -19.54 -5.08 -3.15
C ARG A 7 -19.83 -5.27 -4.63
N SER A 8 -21.04 -5.74 -4.94
CA SER A 8 -21.55 -5.88 -6.30
C SER A 8 -21.88 -4.51 -6.92
N PRO A 9 -21.82 -4.36 -8.26
CA PRO A 9 -22.34 -3.19 -8.97
C PRO A 9 -23.82 -2.86 -8.66
N SER A 10 -24.61 -3.85 -8.23
CA SER A 10 -26.00 -3.68 -7.80
C SER A 10 -26.16 -3.17 -6.36
N GLY A 11 -25.07 -2.91 -5.65
CA GLY A 11 -25.09 -2.49 -4.24
C GLY A 11 -25.18 -3.64 -3.23
N GLU A 12 -25.36 -4.89 -3.67
CA GLU A 12 -25.36 -6.07 -2.79
C GLU A 12 -23.96 -6.38 -2.25
N ILE A 13 -23.86 -6.66 -0.95
CA ILE A 13 -22.61 -7.05 -0.28
C ILE A 13 -22.56 -8.58 -0.20
N LEU A 14 -21.60 -9.18 -0.89
CA LEU A 14 -21.35 -10.62 -0.87
C LEU A 14 -20.19 -10.90 0.09
N VAL A 15 -20.49 -11.54 1.22
CA VAL A 15 -19.47 -11.98 2.19
C VAL A 15 -19.10 -13.43 1.89
N LYS A 16 -17.82 -13.71 1.66
CA LYS A 16 -17.31 -15.09 1.63
C LYS A 16 -16.20 -15.23 2.68
N ALA A 17 -16.45 -16.07 3.69
CA ALA A 17 -15.44 -16.51 4.64
C ALA A 17 -14.53 -17.54 3.96
N LEU A 18 -13.21 -17.35 3.97
CA LEU A 18 -12.29 -18.42 3.60
C LEU A 18 -11.03 -18.43 4.48
N GLU A 19 -10.62 -19.64 4.81
CA GLU A 19 -9.61 -19.92 5.81
C GLU A 19 -8.19 -19.76 5.24
N LEU A 20 -7.61 -18.59 5.48
CA LEU A 20 -6.16 -18.41 5.45
C LEU A 20 -5.62 -18.79 6.85
N ARG A 21 -4.85 -19.89 6.92
CA ARG A 21 -4.13 -20.32 8.12
C ARG A 21 -3.04 -19.31 8.45
N CYS A 22 -3.33 -18.45 9.41
CA CYS A 22 -2.37 -18.06 10.45
C CYS A 22 -2.89 -18.72 11.72
N ASP A 23 -2.03 -19.41 12.44
CA ASP A 23 -2.42 -20.15 13.64
C ASP A 23 -3.11 -19.23 14.65
N THR A 24 -4.41 -19.48 14.85
CA THR A 24 -5.29 -19.22 16.01
C THR A 24 -6.74 -18.96 15.55
N ILE A 25 -7.65 -19.86 15.95
CA ILE A 25 -9.11 -19.93 15.66
C ILE A 25 -9.87 -18.90 16.57
N ILE A 26 -11.07 -18.33 16.30
CA ILE A 26 -12.44 -18.91 16.22
C ILE A 26 -13.44 -17.93 15.54
N ASN A 27 -14.35 -18.51 14.75
CA ASN A 27 -15.69 -18.12 14.26
C ASN A 27 -16.27 -16.71 14.53
N GLY A 28 -16.64 -16.04 13.44
CA GLY A 28 -17.66 -14.99 13.39
C GLY A 28 -17.84 -14.51 11.95
N GLY A 29 -19.05 -14.58 11.41
CA GLY A 29 -19.33 -14.05 10.07
C GLY A 29 -19.00 -12.56 9.99
N VAL A 30 -18.14 -12.17 9.05
CA VAL A 30 -17.68 -10.78 8.92
C VAL A 30 -18.56 -10.04 7.92
N TYR A 31 -19.47 -9.25 8.44
CA TYR A 31 -20.26 -8.30 7.68
C TYR A 31 -19.54 -6.94 7.68
N ASP A 32 -19.79 -6.14 6.65
CA ASP A 32 -19.43 -4.72 6.64
C ASP A 32 -19.97 -4.08 7.93
N THR A 33 -19.14 -3.36 8.70
CA THR A 33 -19.54 -2.73 9.97
C THR A 33 -20.75 -1.82 9.80
N ALA A 34 -20.87 -1.23 8.61
CA ALA A 34 -22.03 -0.52 8.12
C ALA A 34 -23.29 -1.39 7.95
N VAL A 35 -23.15 -2.58 7.36
CA VAL A 35 -24.24 -3.55 7.18
C VAL A 35 -24.68 -4.11 8.52
N LEU A 36 -23.75 -4.39 9.44
CA LEU A 36 -24.07 -4.81 10.81
C LEU A 36 -24.94 -3.78 11.52
N ARG A 37 -24.58 -2.49 11.43
CA ARG A 37 -25.40 -1.40 11.97
C ARG A 37 -26.79 -1.31 11.33
N SER A 38 -26.91 -1.60 10.03
CA SER A 38 -28.19 -1.56 9.31
C SER A 38 -29.10 -2.76 9.59
N VAL A 39 -28.53 -3.95 9.75
CA VAL A 39 -29.25 -5.23 9.93
C VAL A 39 -29.71 -5.40 11.38
N TYR A 40 -28.93 -4.91 12.34
CA TYR A 40 -29.21 -5.08 13.76
C TYR A 40 -29.62 -3.77 14.48
N GLY A 41 -29.82 -2.69 13.72
CA GLY A 41 -30.30 -1.39 14.21
C GLY A 41 -29.25 -0.53 14.94
N ARG A 42 -29.65 0.69 15.34
CA ARG A 42 -28.81 1.63 16.13
C ARG A 42 -28.30 1.07 17.46
N ASN A 43 -28.87 -0.04 17.91
CA ASN A 43 -28.50 -0.76 19.13
C ASN A 43 -27.61 -1.98 18.86
N PHE A 44 -27.02 -2.12 17.65
CA PHE A 44 -25.88 -3.01 17.54
C PHE A 44 -24.77 -2.46 18.44
N PRO A 45 -24.34 -3.20 19.46
CA PRO A 45 -23.24 -2.74 20.29
C PRO A 45 -22.00 -2.69 19.41
N VAL A 46 -21.66 -1.48 18.93
CA VAL A 46 -20.25 -1.11 18.87
C VAL A 46 -19.82 -1.23 20.33
N TYR A 47 -19.14 -2.31 20.68
CA TYR A 47 -18.80 -2.78 22.04
C TYR A 47 -19.81 -3.67 22.76
N ASP A 48 -19.68 -4.99 22.58
CA ASP A 48 -19.91 -5.92 23.69
C ASP A 48 -18.57 -6.22 24.36
N HIS A 49 -18.32 -5.57 25.51
CA HIS A 49 -17.13 -5.78 26.34
C HIS A 49 -17.02 -7.20 26.90
N ARG A 50 -18.01 -8.08 26.70
CA ARG A 50 -18.11 -9.33 27.44
C ARG A 50 -17.62 -10.57 26.69
N ASN A 51 -17.29 -10.49 25.40
CA ASN A 51 -16.93 -11.70 24.63
C ASN A 51 -15.87 -11.54 23.52
N VAL A 52 -15.14 -10.42 23.47
CA VAL A 52 -13.98 -10.30 22.57
C VAL A 52 -12.72 -10.65 23.36
N ARG A 53 -11.89 -11.57 22.87
CA ARG A 53 -10.56 -11.82 23.45
C ARG A 53 -9.84 -10.48 23.61
N PRO A 54 -9.20 -10.23 24.77
CA PRO A 54 -8.63 -8.93 25.08
C PRO A 54 -7.53 -8.62 24.08
N GLY A 55 -7.67 -7.53 23.34
CA GLY A 55 -6.53 -6.94 22.67
C GLY A 55 -6.80 -6.18 21.40
N TYR A 56 -7.79 -6.52 20.56
CA TYR A 56 -7.95 -5.88 19.24
C TYR A 56 -9.39 -5.59 18.87
N ILE A 57 -9.57 -4.50 18.12
CA ILE A 57 -10.84 -4.07 17.55
C ILE A 57 -10.71 -3.89 16.03
N LEU A 58 -11.80 -4.05 15.29
CA LEU A 58 -11.82 -3.81 13.85
C LEU A 58 -11.90 -2.31 13.58
N THR A 59 -10.92 -1.76 12.87
CA THR A 59 -10.80 -0.31 12.64
C THR A 59 -10.76 0.06 11.18
N THR A 60 -10.91 -0.91 10.28
CA THR A 60 -11.03 -0.62 8.85
C THR A 60 -12.20 0.29 8.58
N SER A 61 -11.94 1.40 7.89
CA SER A 61 -12.95 2.26 7.32
C SER A 61 -13.81 1.50 6.29
N SER A 62 -15.00 2.03 5.98
CA SER A 62 -15.85 1.41 4.95
C SER A 62 -15.11 1.32 3.61
N ILE A 63 -15.43 0.33 2.76
CA ILE A 63 -14.85 0.23 1.42
C ILE A 63 -14.99 1.54 0.62
N ASN A 64 -16.07 2.31 0.81
CA ASN A 64 -16.25 3.59 0.13
C ASN A 64 -15.18 4.63 0.50
N TYR A 65 -14.70 4.61 1.75
CA TYR A 65 -13.61 5.49 2.19
C TYR A 65 -12.26 4.93 1.77
N ALA A 66 -12.03 3.64 2.05
CA ALA A 66 -10.76 3.00 1.76
C ALA A 66 -10.45 2.91 0.25
N ALA A 67 -11.48 2.96 -0.61
CA ALA A 67 -11.36 2.99 -2.06
C ALA A 67 -11.31 4.41 -2.66
N LEU A 68 -11.15 5.47 -1.86
CA LEU A 68 -10.89 6.80 -2.43
C LEU A 68 -9.55 6.80 -3.18
N ASP A 69 -9.46 7.63 -4.23
CA ASP A 69 -8.30 7.65 -5.14
C ASP A 69 -6.97 8.00 -4.44
N CYS A 70 -7.04 8.74 -3.32
CA CYS A 70 -5.88 9.07 -2.50
C CYS A 70 -5.38 7.91 -1.62
N TYR A 71 -6.19 6.86 -1.41
CA TYR A 71 -5.85 5.74 -0.52
C TYR A 71 -5.66 4.41 -1.25
N ALA A 72 -6.34 4.22 -2.39
CA ALA A 72 -6.26 2.97 -3.14
C ALA A 72 -5.97 3.23 -4.63
N HIS A 73 -4.96 2.53 -5.13
CA HIS A 73 -4.67 2.50 -6.56
C HIS A 73 -5.78 1.76 -7.33
N THR A 74 -6.06 2.23 -8.54
CA THR A 74 -7.03 1.60 -9.45
C THR A 74 -6.29 0.73 -10.45
N TYR A 75 -6.66 -0.54 -10.51
CA TYR A 75 -6.13 -1.51 -11.45
C TYR A 75 -7.16 -1.78 -12.55
N ASP A 76 -6.72 -1.71 -13.80
CA ASP A 76 -7.51 -2.19 -14.93
C ASP A 76 -7.33 -3.71 -15.06
N PHE A 77 -8.45 -4.43 -15.03
CA PHE A 77 -8.49 -5.87 -15.07
C PHE A 77 -9.41 -6.36 -16.18
N ARG A 78 -8.89 -7.13 -17.12
CA ARG A 78 -9.70 -7.83 -18.12
C ARG A 78 -10.03 -9.22 -17.61
N SER A 79 -11.32 -9.49 -17.41
CA SER A 79 -11.77 -10.82 -16.98
C SER A 79 -11.51 -11.86 -18.07
N PRO A 80 -10.80 -12.97 -17.79
CA PRO A 80 -10.57 -14.02 -18.77
C PRO A 80 -11.86 -14.79 -19.11
N TYR A 81 -12.92 -14.64 -18.30
CA TYR A 81 -14.16 -15.41 -18.46
C TYR A 81 -15.21 -14.73 -19.33
N ASN A 82 -15.38 -13.42 -19.16
CA ASN A 82 -16.38 -12.66 -19.90
C ASN A 82 -15.77 -11.57 -20.79
N LEU A 83 -14.44 -11.48 -20.84
CA LEU A 83 -13.66 -10.52 -21.62
C LEU A 83 -13.97 -9.05 -21.32
N GLN A 84 -14.77 -8.75 -20.28
CA GLN A 84 -15.10 -7.39 -19.87
C GLN A 84 -13.94 -6.79 -19.06
N PHE A 85 -13.81 -5.48 -19.17
CA PHE A 85 -12.86 -4.69 -18.39
C PHE A 85 -13.50 -4.24 -17.08
N TYR A 86 -12.72 -4.27 -16.01
CA TYR A 86 -13.10 -3.87 -14.67
C TYR A 86 -12.03 -2.92 -14.12
N LYS A 87 -12.48 -1.90 -13.39
CA LYS A 87 -11.65 -1.10 -12.50
C LYS A 87 -11.75 -1.70 -11.12
N ILE A 88 -10.62 -2.16 -10.60
CA ILE A 88 -10.52 -2.80 -9.29
C ILE A 88 -9.71 -1.89 -8.38
N LYS A 89 -10.25 -1.59 -7.20
CA LYS A 89 -9.48 -1.00 -6.11
C LYS A 89 -9.37 -1.98 -4.97
N VAL A 90 -8.19 -2.04 -4.38
CA VAL A 90 -7.85 -2.94 -3.28
C VAL A 90 -7.56 -2.13 -2.04
N ALA A 91 -8.20 -2.47 -0.94
CA ALA A 91 -7.95 -1.89 0.36
C ALA A 91 -7.70 -2.97 1.41
N LEU A 92 -6.87 -2.67 2.39
CA LEU A 92 -6.56 -3.59 3.49
C LEU A 92 -7.60 -3.44 4.59
N GLN A 93 -8.03 -4.57 5.16
CA GLN A 93 -8.75 -4.57 6.43
C GLN A 93 -7.77 -4.68 7.58
N CYS A 94 -7.88 -3.75 8.52
CA CYS A 94 -7.05 -3.61 9.70
C CYS A 94 -7.87 -3.78 10.98
N LYS A 95 -7.24 -4.45 11.95
CA LYS A 95 -7.65 -4.45 13.36
C LYS A 95 -6.56 -3.76 14.16
N GLN A 96 -6.93 -2.92 15.13
CA GLN A 96 -5.98 -2.21 15.98
C GLN A 96 -6.07 -2.65 17.42
N LYS A 97 -4.96 -2.55 18.15
CA LYS A 97 -4.92 -2.88 19.56
C LYS A 97 -5.88 -1.97 20.33
N TYR A 98 -6.55 -2.50 21.34
CA TYR A 98 -7.40 -1.70 22.22
C TYR A 98 -6.57 -0.59 22.88
N ASP A 99 -7.17 0.59 23.06
CA ASP A 99 -6.55 1.82 23.59
C ASP A 99 -5.31 2.33 22.83
N SER A 100 -4.98 1.77 21.66
CA SER A 100 -3.82 2.20 20.89
C SER A 100 -4.16 3.23 19.81
N PHE A 101 -5.39 3.71 19.71
CA PHE A 101 -5.81 4.55 18.59
C PHE A 101 -6.70 5.70 19.08
N SER A 102 -6.75 6.75 18.27
CA SER A 102 -7.67 7.86 18.37
C SER A 102 -8.43 7.98 17.07
N VAL A 103 -9.74 8.22 17.17
CA VAL A 103 -10.57 8.58 16.02
C VAL A 103 -10.28 10.04 15.68
N GLN A 104 -10.02 10.33 14.40
CA GLN A 104 -9.81 11.69 13.90
C GLN A 104 -10.80 12.01 12.79
N SER A 105 -11.05 13.31 12.59
CA SER A 105 -11.81 13.79 11.44
C SER A 105 -11.16 13.33 10.13
N GLU A 106 -11.97 13.13 9.11
CA GLU A 106 -11.50 12.77 7.77
C GLU A 106 -10.52 13.81 7.22
N THR A 107 -9.53 13.35 6.45
CA THR A 107 -8.46 14.18 5.88
C THR A 107 -8.65 14.53 4.39
N VAL A 108 -9.74 14.07 3.77
CA VAL A 108 -10.03 14.24 2.33
C VAL A 108 -10.91 15.46 2.00
N GLY A 109 -11.34 16.22 3.01
CA GLY A 109 -12.16 17.44 2.89
C GLY A 109 -13.59 17.16 2.39
N ALA A 110 -14.11 15.95 2.61
CA ALA A 110 -15.48 15.61 2.24
C ALA A 110 -16.51 16.37 3.08
N ASN A 111 -16.23 16.61 4.36
CA ASN A 111 -17.10 17.38 5.24
C ASN A 111 -17.23 18.84 4.79
N GLU A 112 -16.12 19.48 4.42
CA GLU A 112 -16.11 20.85 3.90
C GLU A 112 -16.94 21.00 2.62
N LYS A 113 -17.03 19.92 1.83
CA LYS A 113 -17.80 19.85 0.59
C LYS A 113 -19.25 19.40 0.79
N GLY A 114 -19.67 19.10 2.02
CA GLY A 114 -21.00 18.55 2.30
C GLY A 114 -21.24 17.15 1.70
N ILE A 115 -20.17 16.41 1.40
CA ILE A 115 -20.24 15.07 0.78
C ILE A 115 -20.16 14.01 1.87
N ARG A 116 -21.15 13.11 1.90
CA ARG A 116 -21.12 11.95 2.78
C ARG A 116 -20.47 10.76 2.08
N ILE A 117 -19.31 10.31 2.57
CA ILE A 117 -18.52 9.23 1.94
C ILE A 117 -19.18 7.86 2.17
N CYS A 118 -19.58 7.60 3.41
CA CYS A 118 -20.25 6.37 3.80
C CYS A 118 -21.68 6.65 4.25
N PRO A 119 -22.70 5.95 3.70
CA PRO A 119 -24.08 6.15 4.15
C PRO A 119 -24.32 5.68 5.60
N TYR A 120 -23.42 4.86 6.16
CA TYR A 120 -23.61 4.22 7.46
C TYR A 120 -22.64 4.69 8.55
N ILE A 121 -21.48 5.22 8.17
CA ILE A 121 -20.45 5.73 9.09
C ILE A 121 -20.35 7.23 8.86
N ARG A 122 -20.31 8.00 9.95
CA ARG A 122 -20.14 9.45 9.85
C ARG A 122 -18.71 9.78 9.42
N ASN A 123 -18.51 10.87 8.72
CA ASN A 123 -17.20 11.24 8.20
C ASN A 123 -16.17 11.47 9.34
N GLU A 124 -16.60 11.90 10.52
CA GLU A 124 -15.74 12.07 11.70
C GLU A 124 -15.33 10.74 12.36
N GLU A 125 -15.92 9.62 11.94
CA GLU A 125 -15.66 8.27 12.46
C GLU A 125 -14.90 7.39 11.47
N LEU A 126 -14.52 7.93 10.30
CA LEU A 126 -13.91 7.15 9.22
C LEU A 126 -12.41 6.94 9.39
N GLU A 127 -11.71 7.83 10.10
CA GLU A 127 -10.24 7.79 10.17
C GLU A 127 -9.73 7.50 11.59
N TRP A 128 -8.88 6.47 11.68
CA TRP A 128 -8.39 5.92 12.94
C TRP A 128 -6.87 5.99 12.93
N LYS A 129 -6.30 6.76 13.85
CA LYS A 129 -4.85 6.99 13.92
C LYS A 129 -4.29 6.31 15.16
N THR A 130 -3.12 5.70 15.02
CA THR A 130 -2.34 5.15 16.14
C THR A 130 -0.94 5.78 16.14
N GLN A 131 -0.40 6.04 17.33
CA GLN A 131 1.00 6.43 17.52
C GLN A 131 1.88 5.22 17.88
N TYR A 132 1.26 4.08 18.21
CA TYR A 132 1.96 2.90 18.68
C TYR A 132 2.39 2.03 17.49
N GLN A 133 3.69 1.77 17.39
CA GLN A 133 4.22 0.78 16.45
C GLN A 133 3.64 -0.61 16.76
N SER A 134 3.47 -1.44 15.73
CA SER A 134 2.94 -2.81 15.83
C SER A 134 1.52 -2.93 16.42
N SER A 135 0.76 -1.83 16.48
CA SER A 135 -0.62 -1.84 16.98
C SER A 135 -1.67 -2.11 15.89
N VAL A 136 -1.28 -2.11 14.62
CA VAL A 136 -2.15 -2.40 13.46
C VAL A 136 -1.85 -3.79 12.94
N ILE A 137 -2.87 -4.64 12.83
CA ILE A 137 -2.78 -5.96 12.22
C ILE A 137 -3.69 -6.00 10.99
N ILE A 138 -3.10 -6.32 9.85
CA ILE A 138 -3.86 -6.61 8.63
C ILE A 138 -4.53 -7.98 8.81
N TYR A 139 -5.84 -8.05 8.58
CA TYR A 139 -6.62 -9.28 8.77
C TYR A 139 -7.55 -9.62 7.59
N GLY A 140 -7.67 -8.74 6.60
CA GLY A 140 -8.58 -8.93 5.47
C GLY A 140 -8.25 -8.05 4.28
N LEU A 141 -8.98 -8.29 3.18
CA LEU A 141 -8.90 -7.51 1.95
C LEU A 141 -10.31 -7.08 1.54
N LEU A 142 -10.44 -5.80 1.21
CA LEU A 142 -11.63 -5.24 0.59
C LEU A 142 -11.36 -5.01 -0.89
N LEU A 143 -12.32 -5.37 -1.72
CA LEU A 143 -12.26 -5.12 -3.16
C LEU A 143 -13.47 -4.29 -3.58
N GLU A 144 -13.21 -3.14 -4.18
CA GLU A 144 -14.21 -2.41 -4.96
C GLU A 144 -14.03 -2.79 -6.44
N ILE A 145 -15.04 -3.43 -7.02
CA ILE A 145 -15.02 -3.87 -8.42
C ILE A 145 -16.08 -3.10 -9.18
N LYS A 146 -15.65 -2.22 -10.10
CA LYS A 146 -16.52 -1.47 -10.99
C LYS A 146 -16.31 -1.94 -12.42
N LYS A 147 -17.39 -2.11 -13.18
CA LYS A 147 -17.27 -2.40 -14.62
C LYS A 147 -16.67 -1.16 -15.29
N SER A 148 -15.61 -1.35 -16.07
CA SER A 148 -15.05 -0.27 -16.89
C SER A 148 -15.93 -0.12 -18.12
N ILE A 149 -16.65 1.00 -18.21
CA ILE A 149 -17.23 1.44 -19.47
C ILE A 149 -16.08 2.04 -20.24
N HIS A 150 -15.28 1.20 -20.89
CA HIS A 150 -14.53 1.72 -22.02
C HIS A 150 -15.60 2.16 -23.02
N ASN A 151 -15.67 3.47 -23.26
CA ASN A 151 -16.25 4.02 -24.49
C ASN A 151 -15.39 3.48 -25.63
N LEU A 152 -15.57 2.22 -25.95
CA LEU A 152 -15.26 1.73 -27.27
C LEU A 152 -16.28 2.47 -28.14
N ASP A 153 -15.81 3.43 -28.93
CA ASP A 153 -16.52 3.99 -30.09
C ASP A 153 -16.86 2.83 -31.04
N ILE A 154 -17.79 1.97 -30.63
CA ILE A 154 -18.41 0.93 -31.44
C ILE A 154 -19.81 1.45 -31.74
N ASP A 155 -19.86 2.50 -32.55
CA ASP A 155 -21.09 3.00 -33.15
C ASP A 155 -21.59 2.10 -34.30
N SER A 156 -21.11 0.85 -34.44
CA SER A 156 -21.49 0.04 -35.62
C SER A 156 -21.64 -1.47 -35.43
N ILE A 157 -21.54 -2.02 -34.21
CA ILE A 157 -21.80 -3.45 -34.02
C ILE A 157 -22.91 -3.62 -32.99
N SER A 158 -24.13 -3.84 -33.51
CA SER A 158 -25.30 -4.25 -32.73
C SER A 158 -25.03 -5.62 -32.10
N LEU A 159 -24.33 -5.64 -30.97
CA LEU A 159 -24.17 -6.85 -30.19
C LEU A 159 -25.49 -7.17 -29.48
N PRO A 160 -25.89 -8.45 -29.44
CA PRO A 160 -27.08 -8.87 -28.70
C PRO A 160 -26.95 -8.49 -27.21
N PRO A 161 -28.07 -8.23 -26.52
CA PRO A 161 -28.07 -7.85 -25.12
C PRO A 161 -27.26 -8.85 -24.30
N SER A 162 -26.20 -8.36 -23.66
CA SER A 162 -25.31 -9.19 -22.86
C SER A 162 -26.12 -9.88 -21.75
N PRO A 163 -26.05 -11.21 -21.62
CA PRO A 163 -26.78 -11.92 -20.58
C PRO A 163 -26.33 -11.41 -19.20
N SER A 164 -27.31 -11.03 -18.37
CA SER A 164 -27.06 -10.62 -16.99
C SER A 164 -26.17 -11.65 -16.30
N MET A 165 -25.04 -11.18 -15.77
CA MET A 165 -23.99 -12.07 -15.26
C MET A 165 -24.55 -13.00 -14.18
N SER A 166 -24.52 -14.31 -14.45
CA SER A 166 -25.06 -15.29 -13.49
C SER A 166 -24.29 -15.22 -12.17
N ARG A 167 -24.97 -15.48 -11.04
CA ARG A 167 -24.33 -15.57 -9.71
C ARG A 167 -23.12 -16.53 -9.69
N ARG A 168 -23.10 -17.54 -10.57
CA ARG A 168 -21.99 -18.50 -10.72
C ARG A 168 -20.76 -17.85 -11.36
N SER A 169 -20.96 -17.05 -12.41
CA SER A 169 -19.89 -16.32 -13.11
C SER A 169 -19.24 -15.27 -12.21
N THR A 170 -20.03 -14.59 -11.36
CA THR A 170 -19.51 -13.65 -10.35
C THR A 170 -18.58 -14.33 -9.36
N LYS A 171 -18.97 -15.51 -8.83
CA LYS A 171 -18.15 -16.27 -7.89
C LYS A 171 -16.81 -16.71 -8.48
N ILE A 172 -16.79 -17.11 -9.75
CA ILE A 172 -15.57 -17.53 -10.45
C ILE A 172 -14.64 -16.33 -10.66
N LEU A 173 -15.17 -15.22 -11.19
CA LEU A 173 -14.41 -13.98 -11.39
C LEU A 173 -13.74 -13.50 -10.09
N ILE A 174 -14.52 -13.45 -9.01
CA ILE A 174 -14.04 -13.09 -7.67
C ILE A 174 -12.89 -14.01 -7.24
N ASN A 175 -13.06 -15.32 -7.40
CA ASN A 175 -12.05 -16.29 -6.98
C ASN A 175 -10.75 -16.09 -7.77
N THR A 176 -10.83 -15.82 -9.06
CA THR A 176 -9.65 -15.60 -9.91
C THR A 176 -8.93 -14.30 -9.57
N ILE A 177 -9.67 -13.20 -9.39
CA ILE A 177 -9.10 -11.92 -8.91
C ILE A 177 -8.42 -12.13 -7.56
N TYR A 178 -9.07 -12.85 -6.65
CA TYR A 178 -8.53 -13.15 -5.33
C TYR A 178 -7.24 -13.98 -5.40
N GLN A 179 -7.20 -15.05 -6.19
CA GLN A 179 -5.99 -15.88 -6.32
C GLN A 179 -4.82 -15.09 -6.90
N TYR A 180 -5.09 -14.21 -7.87
CA TYR A 180 -4.09 -13.30 -8.42
C TYR A 180 -3.51 -12.37 -7.34
N PHE A 181 -4.36 -11.69 -6.57
CA PHE A 181 -3.88 -10.81 -5.49
C PHE A 181 -3.23 -11.59 -4.34
N ARG A 182 -3.67 -12.82 -4.06
CA ARG A 182 -3.07 -13.68 -3.05
C ARG A 182 -1.64 -14.05 -3.41
N SER A 183 -1.37 -14.46 -4.66
CA SER A 183 -0.01 -14.77 -5.10
C SER A 183 0.90 -13.56 -4.99
N GLU A 184 0.39 -12.37 -5.34
CA GLU A 184 1.16 -11.13 -5.24
C GLU A 184 1.50 -10.79 -3.79
N MET A 185 0.52 -10.90 -2.87
CA MET A 185 0.73 -10.62 -1.45
C MET A 185 1.69 -11.61 -0.79
N GLN A 186 1.66 -12.90 -1.16
CA GLN A 186 2.63 -13.88 -0.65
C GLN A 186 4.06 -13.58 -1.10
N ASN A 187 4.24 -13.07 -2.32
CA ASN A 187 5.55 -12.63 -2.80
C ASN A 187 6.06 -11.42 -2.01
N VAL A 188 5.19 -10.48 -1.64
CA VAL A 188 5.56 -9.33 -0.80
C VAL A 188 5.96 -9.78 0.61
N THR A 189 5.13 -10.58 1.30
CA THR A 189 5.45 -11.03 2.67
C THR A 189 6.76 -11.80 2.74
N THR A 190 7.01 -12.72 1.80
CA THR A 190 8.25 -13.51 1.76
C THR A 190 9.49 -12.65 1.48
N SER A 191 9.34 -11.54 0.74
CA SER A 191 10.44 -10.59 0.52
C SER A 191 10.78 -9.80 1.79
N THR A 192 9.77 -9.39 2.56
CA THR A 192 9.94 -8.65 3.82
C THR A 192 10.53 -9.54 4.92
N GLU A 193 10.07 -10.79 5.04
CA GLU A 193 10.64 -11.75 6.01
C GLU A 193 12.11 -12.08 5.72
N ARG A 194 12.48 -12.21 4.44
CA ARG A 194 13.90 -12.38 4.06
C ARG A 194 14.76 -11.20 4.46
N GLN A 195 14.27 -9.97 4.30
CA GLN A 195 15.00 -8.77 4.72
C GLN A 195 15.17 -8.69 6.24
N LEU A 196 14.13 -8.99 7.01
CA LEU A 196 14.21 -9.02 8.48
C LEU A 196 15.17 -10.11 9.00
N SER A 197 15.20 -11.29 8.35
CA SER A 197 16.12 -12.37 8.73
C SER A 197 17.60 -12.08 8.41
N LEU A 198 17.86 -11.23 7.41
CA LEU A 198 19.22 -10.82 7.04
C LEU A 198 19.79 -9.79 8.03
N ASP A 199 18.95 -8.90 8.56
CA ASP A 199 19.37 -7.92 9.56
C ASP A 199 19.65 -8.59 10.93
N GLU A 200 18.83 -9.56 11.35
CA GLU A 200 19.02 -10.28 12.62
C GLU A 200 20.25 -11.23 12.60
N SER A 201 20.66 -11.67 11.42
CA SER A 201 21.86 -12.51 11.22
C SER A 201 23.19 -11.74 11.37
N THR A 202 23.18 -10.41 11.39
CA THR A 202 24.41 -9.61 11.34
C THR A 202 24.95 -9.25 12.73
N ASP A 203 24.13 -9.34 13.78
CA ASP A 203 24.54 -8.97 15.15
C ASP A 203 25.08 -10.14 16.01
N THR A 204 25.02 -11.39 15.54
CA THR A 204 25.40 -12.57 16.36
C THR A 204 26.77 -13.18 16.01
N ARG A 205 27.64 -12.46 15.28
CA ARG A 205 28.98 -12.98 14.86
C ARG A 205 30.16 -12.10 15.29
N LEU A 206 30.10 -11.56 16.51
CA LEU A 206 31.19 -10.78 17.10
C LEU A 206 31.57 -11.28 18.51
N SER A 207 31.91 -12.57 18.58
CA SER A 207 32.77 -13.11 19.63
C SER A 207 33.25 -14.49 19.18
N VAL A 208 34.53 -14.79 19.40
CA VAL A 208 35.24 -16.04 19.06
C VAL A 208 35.95 -16.01 17.69
N THR A 209 37.11 -15.35 17.66
CA THR A 209 38.37 -15.90 17.12
C THR A 209 39.54 -15.06 17.64
N SER A 210 39.90 -15.28 18.90
CA SER A 210 41.26 -14.99 19.37
C SER A 210 42.16 -16.19 19.04
N SER A 211 43.39 -15.88 18.64
CA SER A 211 44.54 -16.78 18.49
C SER A 211 44.47 -17.84 17.39
N ILE A 212 44.92 -17.49 16.19
CA ILE A 212 45.85 -18.23 15.32
C ILE A 212 46.17 -17.30 14.13
N ASP A 213 47.42 -17.31 13.68
CA ASP A 213 47.99 -16.61 12.51
C ASP A 213 48.57 -15.20 12.69
N GLN A 214 49.54 -15.13 13.59
CA GLN A 214 50.53 -14.06 13.73
C GLN A 214 51.69 -14.17 12.70
N LYS A 215 51.43 -14.56 11.44
CA LYS A 215 52.51 -14.80 10.45
C LYS A 215 52.21 -14.45 8.99
N ASN A 216 51.32 -13.48 8.75
CA ASN A 216 51.10 -12.84 7.44
C ASN A 216 51.23 -11.31 7.53
N GLU A 217 52.16 -10.86 8.36
CA GLU A 217 52.56 -9.46 8.45
C GLU A 217 53.59 -9.18 7.35
N TYR A 218 53.55 -7.99 6.72
CA TYR A 218 54.47 -7.49 5.67
C TYR A 218 54.12 -7.67 4.18
N MET A 219 52.83 -7.73 3.79
CA MET A 219 52.42 -7.41 2.40
C MET A 219 50.93 -7.02 2.29
N THR A 220 50.41 -6.21 3.22
CA THR A 220 49.02 -5.68 3.13
C THR A 220 49.02 -4.18 3.38
N THR A 221 49.50 -3.45 2.38
CA THR A 221 49.53 -1.99 2.33
C THR A 221 48.10 -1.44 2.35
N LYS A 222 47.68 -0.94 3.52
CA LYS A 222 46.77 0.19 3.75
C LYS A 222 45.59 0.33 2.76
N CYS A 223 44.62 -0.58 2.78
CA CYS A 223 43.29 -0.32 2.21
C CYS A 223 42.19 -0.59 3.26
N LEU A 224 42.34 0.00 4.45
CA LEU A 224 41.25 0.09 5.41
C LEU A 224 40.44 1.34 5.05
N ILE A 225 39.56 1.19 4.06
CA ILE A 225 38.45 2.13 3.86
C ILE A 225 37.65 2.11 5.17
N SER A 226 37.59 3.26 5.85
CA SER A 226 36.88 3.36 7.11
C SER A 226 35.39 3.10 6.89
N LYS A 227 34.68 2.50 7.86
CA LYS A 227 33.21 2.37 7.79
C LYS A 227 32.54 3.73 7.50
N TRP A 228 33.14 4.81 7.98
CA TRP A 228 32.71 6.18 7.72
C TRP A 228 32.85 6.60 6.26
N ASP A 229 33.90 6.15 5.55
CA ASP A 229 34.09 6.45 4.13
C ASP A 229 32.99 5.81 3.27
N ILE A 230 32.52 4.62 3.65
CA ILE A 230 31.40 3.94 2.98
C ILE A 230 30.10 4.71 3.20
N ILE A 231 29.82 5.16 4.43
CA ILE A 231 28.62 5.94 4.75
C ILE A 231 28.62 7.28 4.00
N ILE A 232 29.77 7.96 3.96
CA ILE A 232 29.96 9.21 3.22
C ILE A 232 29.72 8.97 1.72
N LEU A 233 30.26 7.88 1.15
CA LEU A 233 30.08 7.53 -0.25
C LEU A 233 28.61 7.26 -0.61
N ILE A 234 27.90 6.47 0.20
CA ILE A 234 26.47 6.16 -0.02
C ILE A 234 25.63 7.43 0.05
N THR A 235 25.89 8.27 1.06
CA THR A 235 25.18 9.55 1.23
C THR A 235 25.46 10.48 0.07
N PHE A 236 26.71 10.55 -0.41
CA PHE A 236 27.09 11.34 -1.57
C PHE A 236 26.36 10.89 -2.83
N ILE A 237 26.27 9.58 -3.09
CA ILE A 237 25.52 9.04 -4.22
C ILE A 237 24.04 9.45 -4.12
N ALA A 238 23.41 9.24 -2.96
CA ALA A 238 22.00 9.56 -2.74
C ALA A 238 21.68 11.04 -2.99
N VAL A 239 22.52 11.96 -2.50
CA VAL A 239 22.33 13.40 -2.66
C VAL A 239 22.52 13.87 -4.11
N ASN A 240 23.32 13.15 -4.92
CA ASN A 240 23.51 13.47 -6.34
C ASN A 240 22.37 12.98 -7.25
N ILE A 241 21.52 12.03 -6.82
CA ILE A 241 20.40 11.53 -7.63
C ILE A 241 19.41 12.65 -7.97
N LEU A 242 19.05 13.49 -7.00
CA LEU A 242 18.08 14.56 -7.20
C LEU A 242 18.51 15.58 -8.27
N PRO A 243 19.71 16.18 -8.23
CA PRO A 243 20.13 17.13 -9.26
C PRO A 243 20.36 16.48 -10.64
N ILE A 244 20.75 15.19 -10.70
CA ILE A 244 20.78 14.44 -11.96
C ILE A 244 19.37 14.29 -12.54
N ALA A 245 18.38 13.97 -11.71
CA ALA A 245 16.98 13.89 -12.15
C ALA A 245 16.47 15.24 -12.69
N LEU A 246 16.82 16.36 -12.04
CA LEU A 246 16.50 17.70 -12.53
C LEU A 246 17.10 17.98 -13.91
N LEU A 247 18.35 17.55 -14.16
CA LEU A 247 18.97 17.67 -15.48
C LEU A 247 18.24 16.82 -16.53
N ILE A 248 17.94 15.56 -16.22
CA ILE A 248 17.28 14.64 -17.17
C ILE A 248 15.89 15.19 -17.53
N VAL A 249 15.06 15.52 -16.54
CA VAL A 249 13.71 16.07 -16.77
C VAL A 249 13.79 17.41 -17.51
N GLY A 250 14.72 18.27 -17.13
CA GLY A 250 14.93 19.55 -17.81
C GLY A 250 15.33 19.40 -19.29
N GLN A 251 16.12 18.38 -19.65
CA GLN A 251 16.47 18.09 -21.05
C GLN A 251 15.29 17.51 -21.83
N ILE A 252 14.54 16.57 -21.24
CA ILE A 252 13.38 15.93 -21.89
C ILE A 252 12.33 16.98 -22.27
N TYR A 253 12.05 17.94 -21.39
CA TYR A 253 11.00 18.95 -21.60
C TYR A 253 11.53 20.31 -22.08
N LYS A 254 12.77 20.39 -22.57
CA LYS A 254 13.43 21.66 -22.90
C LYS A 254 12.65 22.51 -23.91
N PHE A 255 11.99 21.88 -24.88
CA PHE A 255 11.26 22.54 -25.95
C PHE A 255 9.74 22.37 -25.86
N ASP A 256 9.26 21.37 -25.12
CA ASP A 256 7.87 20.91 -25.13
C ASP A 256 7.20 21.02 -23.75
N CYS A 257 7.55 22.04 -22.96
CA CYS A 257 6.90 22.24 -21.65
C CYS A 257 5.53 22.94 -21.83
N PRO A 258 4.41 22.28 -21.49
CA PRO A 258 3.08 22.82 -21.74
C PRO A 258 2.68 23.94 -20.75
N VAL A 259 3.37 24.03 -19.60
CA VAL A 259 3.04 24.99 -18.54
C VAL A 259 3.78 26.31 -18.74
N GLU A 260 5.11 26.27 -18.75
CA GLU A 260 5.96 27.47 -18.85
C GLU A 260 7.33 27.11 -19.44
N PRO A 261 7.78 27.78 -20.53
CA PRO A 261 9.01 27.43 -21.24
C PRO A 261 10.30 27.68 -20.44
N TRP A 262 10.22 28.43 -19.33
CA TRP A 262 11.37 28.74 -18.49
C TRP A 262 11.67 27.69 -17.42
N ILE A 263 10.69 26.86 -17.03
CA ILE A 263 10.86 25.83 -15.98
C ILE A 263 11.99 24.84 -16.34
N PRO A 264 12.03 24.24 -17.55
CA PRO A 264 13.08 23.29 -17.90
C PRO A 264 14.48 23.91 -17.89
N ARG A 265 14.61 25.18 -18.32
CA ARG A 265 15.88 25.92 -18.27
C ARG A 265 16.35 26.11 -16.83
N TRP A 266 15.44 26.49 -15.93
CA TRP A 266 15.73 26.65 -14.52
C TRP A 266 16.15 25.31 -13.87
N MET A 267 15.45 24.21 -14.17
CA MET A 267 15.82 22.87 -13.70
C MET A 267 17.22 22.47 -14.16
N ILE A 268 17.59 22.78 -15.42
CA ILE A 268 18.93 22.52 -15.93
C ILE A 268 19.97 23.35 -15.16
N THR A 269 19.78 24.68 -15.07
CA THR A 269 20.72 25.57 -14.39
C THR A 269 20.90 25.20 -12.93
N PHE A 270 19.80 24.93 -12.21
CA PHE A 270 19.85 24.54 -10.81
C PHE A 270 20.48 23.16 -10.61
N GLY A 271 20.21 22.21 -11.51
CA GLY A 271 20.87 20.89 -11.53
C GLY A 271 22.39 21.00 -11.67
N ILE A 272 22.89 21.82 -12.62
CA ILE A 272 24.33 22.05 -12.81
C ILE A 272 24.94 22.69 -11.56
N VAL A 273 24.36 23.80 -11.07
CA VAL A 273 24.89 24.53 -9.91
C VAL A 273 24.92 23.64 -8.66
N SER A 274 23.87 22.85 -8.44
CA SER A 274 23.79 21.91 -7.31
C SER A 274 24.86 20.81 -7.41
N LEU A 275 25.03 20.18 -8.58
CA LEU A 275 26.09 19.19 -8.80
C LEU A 275 27.48 19.78 -8.57
N CYS A 276 27.78 20.96 -9.11
CA CYS A 276 29.06 21.63 -8.90
C CYS A 276 29.31 21.89 -7.41
N ARG A 277 28.30 22.40 -6.68
CA ARG A 277 28.41 22.68 -5.25
C ARG A 277 28.64 21.41 -4.43
N ILE A 278 27.89 20.34 -4.68
CA ILE A 278 28.01 19.07 -3.94
C ILE A 278 29.38 18.43 -4.19
N ASN A 279 29.84 18.39 -5.46
CA ASN A 279 31.16 17.86 -5.80
C ASN A 279 32.29 18.71 -5.20
N PHE A 280 32.16 20.03 -5.20
CA PHE A 280 33.13 20.92 -4.57
C PHE A 280 33.25 20.68 -3.06
N VAL A 281 32.12 20.58 -2.35
CA VAL A 281 32.11 20.27 -0.91
C VAL A 281 32.74 18.89 -0.64
N TYR A 282 32.43 17.89 -1.46
CA TYR A 282 33.01 16.56 -1.32
C TYR A 282 34.54 16.56 -1.48
N ILE A 283 35.06 17.27 -2.49
CA ILE A 283 36.51 17.43 -2.70
C ILE A 283 37.14 18.13 -1.49
N MET A 284 36.55 19.22 -0.99
CA MET A 284 37.06 19.98 0.17
C MET A 284 37.01 19.21 1.49
N VAL A 285 36.09 18.26 1.65
CA VAL A 285 36.02 17.42 2.86
C VAL A 285 37.04 16.28 2.79
N ARG A 286 37.39 15.83 1.57
CA ARG A 286 38.25 14.66 1.38
C ARG A 286 39.75 15.02 1.36
N PHE A 287 40.10 16.21 0.89
CA PHE A 287 41.47 16.73 0.80
C PHE A 287 41.75 17.75 1.89
#